data_AF-A0AAU7W808-F1
#
_entry.id   AF-A0AAU7W808-F1
#
_cell.length_a   1.000
_cell.length_b   1.000
_cell.length_c   1.000
_cell.angle_alpha   90.00
_cell.angle_beta   90.00
_cell.angle_gamma   90.00
#
_symmetry.space_group_name_H-M   'P 1'
#
loop_
_entity.id
_entity.type
_entity.pdbx_description
1 polymer ?
#
loop_
_entity_poly.entity_id
_entity_poly.type
_entity_poly.pdbx_seq_one_letter_code
_entity_poly.pdbx_strand_id
1 'polypeptide(L)'
;MHMLFRTLLHILFLSRRKPDLGFYDVARTRFITLPTDLDINRHMNNGVYFSIMDVARFDALVRSGIFATMRDRDWYPVVASETITFRKSLSLWQRFTIESRVLGFDDKAVYMEQRFVRPGADGRPEIYAQGFIRARFLRKAGGTVPMAEVAEAFGAVPTDDVLPEWIERWGQDVALPPTRAEAPSVW
;
A
#
# COMPACT_ATOMS: atom_id res chain seq x y z
N MET A 1 -13.68 1.68 12.41
CA MET A 1 -14.22 3.04 12.19
C MET A 1 -13.33 4.19 12.73
N HIS A 2 -12.12 3.93 13.27
CA HIS A 2 -11.20 5.00 13.70
C HIS A 2 -10.18 5.43 12.62
N MET A 3 -9.93 4.57 11.62
CA MET A 3 -8.94 4.84 10.57
C MET A 3 -9.39 5.88 9.55
N LEU A 4 -10.69 6.00 9.25
CA LEU A 4 -11.21 6.99 8.30
C LEU A 4 -10.80 8.43 8.65
N PHE A 5 -10.81 8.81 9.93
CA PHE A 5 -10.37 10.13 10.36
C PHE A 5 -8.87 10.34 10.14
N ARG A 6 -8.06 9.32 10.44
CA ARG A 6 -6.61 9.34 10.20
C ARG A 6 -6.30 9.42 8.72
N THR A 7 -7.05 8.69 7.88
CA THR A 7 -6.98 8.73 6.42
C THR A 7 -7.31 10.13 5.90
N LEU A 8 -8.46 10.69 6.28
CA LEU A 8 -8.88 12.03 5.88
C LEU A 8 -7.89 13.11 6.32
N LEU A 9 -7.37 13.03 7.56
CA LEU A 9 -6.36 13.95 8.06
C LEU A 9 -5.11 13.96 7.18
N HIS A 10 -4.61 12.77 6.83
CA HIS A 10 -3.42 12.67 5.98
C HIS A 10 -3.70 13.20 4.58
N ILE A 11 -4.73 12.66 3.91
CA ILE A 11 -5.07 12.98 2.53
C ILE A 11 -5.40 14.46 2.34
N LEU A 12 -6.23 15.02 3.21
CA LEU A 12 -6.76 16.37 3.02
C LEU A 12 -5.77 17.46 3.44
N PHE A 13 -4.93 17.20 4.44
CA PHE A 13 -4.15 18.26 5.10
C PHE A 13 -2.64 18.02 5.11
N LEU A 14 -2.17 16.78 5.32
CA LEU A 14 -0.74 16.51 5.49
C LEU A 14 -0.04 16.18 4.16
N SER A 15 -0.66 15.40 3.29
CA SER A 15 -0.08 14.97 2.02
C SER A 15 0.11 16.16 1.07
N ARG A 16 -0.86 17.09 1.01
CA ARG A 16 -0.85 18.27 0.14
C ARG A 16 0.20 19.34 0.50
N ARG A 17 0.83 19.20 1.68
CA ARG A 17 1.90 20.10 2.16
C ARG A 17 3.30 19.54 1.95
N LYS A 18 3.41 18.31 1.47
CA LYS A 18 4.70 17.66 1.21
C LYS A 18 5.11 17.87 -0.25
N PRO A 19 6.41 17.77 -0.56
CA PRO A 19 6.89 17.80 -1.94
C PRO A 19 6.22 16.71 -2.77
N ASP A 20 6.02 17.05 -4.04
CA ASP A 20 5.59 16.12 -5.08
C ASP A 20 6.60 14.96 -5.19
N LEU A 21 6.08 13.80 -5.59
CA LEU A 21 6.86 12.58 -5.77
C LEU A 21 6.67 12.07 -7.19
N GLY A 22 7.71 11.50 -7.77
CA GLY A 22 7.55 10.60 -8.91
C GLY A 22 6.77 9.35 -8.50
N PHE A 23 6.15 8.68 -9.48
CA PHE A 23 5.37 7.45 -9.22
C PHE A 23 6.21 6.33 -8.57
N TYR A 24 7.47 6.23 -8.98
CA TYR A 24 8.40 5.19 -8.51
C TYR A 24 9.26 5.65 -7.31
N ASP A 25 9.09 6.88 -6.83
CA ASP A 25 9.80 7.38 -5.67
C ASP A 25 9.32 6.69 -4.38
N VAL A 26 10.22 6.62 -3.39
CA VAL A 26 9.87 6.13 -2.06
C VAL A 26 9.07 7.18 -1.29
N ALA A 27 7.77 6.97 -1.18
CA ALA A 27 6.89 7.80 -0.37
C ALA A 27 7.08 7.53 1.13
N ARG A 28 7.45 8.57 1.88
CA ARG A 28 7.62 8.50 3.34
C ARG A 28 6.48 9.19 4.09
N THR A 29 5.75 8.41 4.88
CA THR A 29 4.59 8.91 5.65
C THR A 29 4.78 8.63 7.13
N ARG A 30 4.80 9.70 7.94
CA ARG A 30 5.08 9.63 9.38
C ARG A 30 3.79 9.42 10.16
N PHE A 31 3.88 8.60 11.20
CA PHE A 31 2.77 8.20 12.04
C PHE A 31 3.20 8.08 13.50
N ILE A 32 2.21 7.96 14.38
CA ILE A 32 2.37 7.61 15.79
C ILE A 32 1.37 6.50 16.14
N THR A 33 1.76 5.57 17.01
CA THR A 33 0.84 4.56 17.56
C THR A 33 -0.09 5.21 18.59
N LEU A 34 -1.39 5.08 18.39
CA LEU A 34 -2.43 5.63 19.27
C LEU A 34 -3.04 4.53 20.17
N PRO A 35 -3.74 4.89 21.25
CA PRO A 35 -4.41 3.90 22.10
C PRO A 35 -5.37 2.97 21.33
N THR A 36 -6.04 3.50 20.30
CA THR A 36 -6.96 2.76 19.44
C THR A 36 -6.28 1.79 18.48
N ASP A 37 -4.96 1.90 18.32
CA ASP A 37 -4.17 1.04 17.44
C ASP A 37 -3.76 -0.27 18.15
N LEU A 38 -3.95 -0.36 19.47
CA LEU A 38 -3.45 -1.46 20.29
C LEU A 38 -4.44 -2.62 20.43
N ASP A 39 -3.90 -3.82 20.61
CA ASP A 39 -4.63 -4.99 21.07
C ASP A 39 -4.57 -5.15 22.60
N ILE A 40 -5.14 -6.25 23.11
CA ILE A 40 -5.16 -6.59 24.55
C ILE A 40 -3.73 -6.78 25.10
N ASN A 41 -2.80 -7.21 24.25
CA ASN A 41 -1.38 -7.39 24.59
C ASN A 41 -0.60 -6.07 24.58
N ARG A 42 -1.28 -4.92 24.38
CA ARG A 42 -0.71 -3.56 24.37
C ARG A 42 0.33 -3.33 23.25
N HIS A 43 0.26 -4.13 22.20
CA HIS A 43 1.02 -3.91 20.97
C HIS A 43 0.07 -3.50 19.86
N MET A 44 0.60 -2.85 18.82
CA MET A 44 -0.20 -2.52 17.65
C MET A 44 -0.85 -3.78 17.10
N ASN A 45 -2.17 -3.75 16.97
CA ASN A 45 -2.96 -4.86 16.46
C ASN A 45 -2.51 -5.19 15.01
N ASN A 46 -2.39 -6.47 14.68
CA ASN A 46 -1.91 -6.90 13.36
C ASN A 46 -2.75 -6.34 12.19
N GLY A 47 -4.08 -6.24 12.35
CA GLY A 47 -4.96 -5.65 11.33
C GLY A 47 -4.79 -4.14 11.16
N VAL A 48 -4.31 -3.45 12.20
CA VAL A 48 -4.02 -2.02 12.17
C VAL A 48 -2.83 -1.70 11.26
N TYR A 49 -1.87 -2.62 11.09
CA TYR A 49 -0.77 -2.44 10.13
C TYR A 49 -1.30 -2.28 8.70
N PHE A 50 -2.19 -3.16 8.24
CA PHE A 50 -2.82 -3.04 6.91
C PHE A 50 -3.60 -1.74 6.75
N SER A 51 -4.34 -1.35 7.80
CA SER A 51 -5.06 -0.07 7.80
C SER A 51 -4.11 1.14 7.68
N ILE A 52 -2.96 1.14 8.36
CA ILE A 52 -1.97 2.22 8.27
C ILE A 52 -1.27 2.20 6.91
N MET A 53 -0.98 1.01 6.39
CA MET A 53 -0.47 0.82 5.04
C MET A 53 -1.37 1.53 4.04
N ASP A 54 -2.68 1.29 4.05
CA ASP A 54 -3.66 1.96 3.19
C ASP A 54 -3.56 3.48 3.23
N VAL A 55 -3.48 4.07 4.42
CA VAL A 55 -3.32 5.52 4.57
C VAL A 55 -2.03 6.01 3.90
N ALA A 56 -0.93 5.27 4.08
CA ALA A 56 0.34 5.61 3.44
C ALA A 56 0.28 5.44 1.91
N ARG A 57 -0.47 4.45 1.39
CA ARG A 57 -0.69 4.28 -0.06
C ARG A 57 -1.45 5.45 -0.65
N PHE A 58 -2.49 5.92 0.05
CA PHE A 58 -3.22 7.12 -0.38
C PHE A 58 -2.33 8.38 -0.34
N ASP A 59 -1.46 8.57 0.66
CA ASP A 59 -0.47 9.67 0.66
C ASP A 59 0.42 9.63 -0.58
N ALA A 60 0.91 8.43 -0.95
CA ALA A 60 1.73 8.22 -2.14
C ALA A 60 0.96 8.54 -3.44
N LEU A 61 -0.28 8.06 -3.58
CA LEU A 61 -1.12 8.32 -4.77
C LEU A 61 -1.45 9.81 -4.93
N VAL A 62 -1.69 10.52 -3.82
CA VAL A 62 -1.97 11.97 -3.86
C VAL A 62 -0.72 12.75 -4.28
N ARG A 63 0.43 12.44 -3.70
CA ARG A 63 1.69 13.17 -3.94
C ARG A 63 2.34 12.88 -5.28
N SER A 64 2.00 11.74 -5.90
CA SER A 64 2.41 11.39 -7.26
C SER A 64 1.49 11.92 -8.35
N GLY A 65 0.41 12.62 -7.98
CA GLY A 65 -0.60 13.10 -8.93
C GLY A 65 -1.54 12.01 -9.47
N ILE A 66 -1.24 10.74 -9.22
CA ILE A 66 -2.02 9.58 -9.70
C ILE A 66 -3.45 9.62 -9.22
N PHE A 67 -3.69 10.06 -7.99
CA PHE A 67 -5.04 10.19 -7.46
C PHE A 67 -5.91 11.16 -8.27
N ALA A 68 -5.32 12.21 -8.85
CA ALA A 68 -6.04 13.12 -9.74
C ALA A 68 -6.37 12.42 -11.07
N THR A 69 -5.37 11.80 -11.71
CA THR A 69 -5.53 11.02 -12.94
C THR A 69 -6.60 9.94 -12.82
N MET A 70 -6.61 9.20 -11.70
CA MET A 70 -7.62 8.18 -11.42
C MET A 70 -9.02 8.78 -11.29
N ARG A 71 -9.15 9.95 -10.66
CA ARG A 71 -10.44 10.62 -10.52
C ARG A 71 -10.97 11.07 -11.88
N ASP A 72 -10.12 11.67 -12.71
CA ASP A 72 -10.49 12.19 -14.02
C ASP A 72 -10.88 11.07 -15.00
N ARG A 73 -10.31 9.88 -14.82
CA ARG A 73 -10.61 8.67 -15.61
C ARG A 73 -11.66 7.74 -14.98
N ASP A 74 -12.25 8.13 -13.86
CA ASP A 74 -13.19 7.30 -13.07
C ASP A 74 -12.65 5.90 -12.72
N TRP A 75 -11.37 5.84 -12.35
CA TRP A 75 -10.70 4.64 -11.85
C TRP A 75 -10.63 4.62 -10.33
N TYR A 76 -10.57 3.43 -9.77
CA TYR A 76 -10.27 3.23 -8.35
C TYR A 76 -9.40 1.98 -8.15
N PRO A 77 -8.52 1.97 -7.13
CA PRO A 77 -7.64 0.84 -6.89
C PRO A 77 -8.34 -0.16 -5.97
N VAL A 78 -8.09 -1.45 -6.19
CA VAL A 78 -8.54 -2.54 -5.34
C VAL A 78 -7.36 -3.46 -5.03
N VAL A 79 -7.18 -3.80 -3.75
CA VAL A 79 -6.21 -4.82 -3.35
C VAL A 79 -6.75 -6.18 -3.74
N ALA A 80 -5.99 -6.93 -4.53
CA ALA A 80 -6.28 -8.30 -4.87
C ALA A 80 -5.70 -9.26 -3.82
N SER A 81 -4.48 -8.97 -3.35
CA SER A 81 -3.83 -9.71 -2.27
C SER A 81 -2.81 -8.84 -1.56
N GLU A 82 -2.57 -9.12 -0.29
CA GLU A 82 -1.52 -8.50 0.49
C GLU A 82 -0.94 -9.52 1.48
N THR A 83 0.35 -9.38 1.77
CA THR A 83 1.06 -10.19 2.77
C THR A 83 1.95 -9.28 3.61
N ILE A 84 2.18 -9.66 4.86
CA ILE A 84 3.01 -8.90 5.78
C ILE A 84 3.85 -9.82 6.65
N THR A 85 5.10 -9.42 6.87
CA THR A 85 6.03 -10.05 7.81
C THR A 85 6.31 -9.09 8.97
N PHE A 86 6.18 -9.57 10.20
CA PHE A 86 6.44 -8.80 11.42
C PHE A 86 7.79 -9.20 12.01
N ARG A 87 8.68 -8.22 12.22
CA ARG A 87 9.97 -8.39 12.90
C ARG A 87 9.94 -7.87 14.34
N LYS A 88 9.30 -6.71 14.56
CA LYS A 88 9.20 -6.04 15.88
C LYS A 88 7.82 -5.38 16.02
N SER A 89 7.27 -5.42 17.24
CA SER A 89 6.01 -4.76 17.56
C SER A 89 6.17 -3.26 17.79
N LEU A 90 5.15 -2.51 17.41
CA LEU A 90 5.00 -1.09 17.76
C LEU A 90 4.16 -0.95 19.04
N SER A 91 4.64 -0.14 19.97
CA SER A 91 3.97 0.16 21.24
C SER A 91 3.37 1.56 21.25
N LEU A 92 2.56 1.85 22.26
CA LEU A 92 1.90 3.14 22.45
C LEU A 92 2.85 4.34 22.30
N TRP A 93 2.41 5.38 21.60
CA TRP A 93 3.11 6.64 21.36
C TRP A 93 4.44 6.53 20.61
N GLN A 94 4.81 5.35 20.11
CA GLN A 94 5.96 5.23 19.24
C GLN A 94 5.67 5.89 17.89
N ARG A 95 6.55 6.82 17.50
CA ARG A 95 6.56 7.39 16.15
C ARG A 95 7.28 6.46 15.19
N PHE A 96 6.76 6.31 13.99
CA PHE A 96 7.33 5.49 12.92
C PHE A 96 7.05 6.10 11.55
N THR A 97 7.73 5.60 10.54
CA THR A 97 7.56 6.02 9.14
C THR A 97 7.16 4.81 8.31
N ILE A 98 6.18 4.96 7.44
CA ILE A 98 5.93 4.02 6.36
C ILE A 98 6.69 4.50 5.13
N GLU A 99 7.57 3.66 4.61
CA GLU A 99 8.17 3.81 3.29
C GLU A 99 7.33 2.99 2.31
N SER A 100 6.79 3.60 1.26
CA SER A 100 5.98 2.94 0.24
C SER A 100 6.63 3.12 -1.12
N ARG A 101 6.80 2.03 -1.88
CA ARG A 101 7.46 2.05 -3.20
C ARG A 101 6.83 1.03 -4.13
N VAL A 102 6.46 1.45 -5.34
CA VAL A 102 6.03 0.56 -6.41
C VAL A 102 7.21 -0.31 -6.85
N LEU A 103 7.02 -1.63 -6.89
CA LEU A 103 8.05 -2.58 -7.32
C LEU A 103 8.00 -2.88 -8.82
N GLY A 104 6.85 -2.69 -9.44
CA GLY A 104 6.62 -3.05 -10.83
C GLY A 104 5.17 -3.49 -11.06
N PHE A 105 4.93 -4.08 -12.22
CA PHE A 105 3.63 -4.60 -12.61
C PHE A 105 3.75 -5.93 -13.38
N ASP A 106 2.71 -6.76 -13.30
CA ASP A 106 2.47 -7.86 -14.24
C ASP A 106 1.40 -7.43 -15.27
N ASP A 107 0.92 -8.35 -16.12
CA ASP A 107 -0.13 -8.07 -17.11
C ASP A 107 -1.46 -7.57 -16.51
N LYS A 108 -1.67 -7.74 -15.21
CA LYS A 108 -2.98 -7.59 -14.54
C LYS A 108 -2.96 -6.67 -13.32
N ALA A 109 -1.82 -6.46 -12.68
CA ALA A 109 -1.71 -5.86 -11.36
C ALA A 109 -0.40 -5.09 -11.17
N VAL A 110 -0.48 -4.07 -10.31
CA VAL A 110 0.68 -3.33 -9.79
C VAL A 110 1.09 -3.91 -8.44
N TYR A 111 2.38 -4.02 -8.23
CA TYR A 111 2.98 -4.51 -6.99
C TYR A 111 3.64 -3.37 -6.23
N MET A 112 3.43 -3.35 -4.92
CA MET A 112 4.02 -2.35 -4.04
C MET A 112 4.61 -3.00 -2.80
N GLU A 113 5.72 -2.42 -2.34
CA GLU A 113 6.34 -2.73 -1.06
C GLU A 113 6.07 -1.60 -0.07
N GLN A 114 5.72 -1.96 1.16
CA GLN A 114 5.62 -1.02 2.27
C GLN A 114 6.40 -1.49 3.49
N ARG A 115 7.21 -0.61 4.08
CA ARG A 115 8.04 -0.91 5.25
C ARG A 115 7.69 0.01 6.40
N PHE A 116 7.45 -0.58 7.57
CA PHE A 116 7.36 0.14 8.83
C PHE A 116 8.76 0.33 9.38
N VAL A 117 9.20 1.59 9.47
CA VAL A 117 10.58 1.93 9.81
C VAL A 117 10.63 2.81 11.06
N ARG A 118 11.54 2.49 11.98
CA ARG A 118 11.88 3.31 13.15
C ARG A 118 13.39 3.39 13.36
N PRO A 119 13.89 4.43 14.02
CA PRO A 119 15.27 4.45 14.49
C PRO A 119 15.54 3.29 15.46
N GLY A 120 16.62 2.55 15.21
CA GLY A 120 17.23 1.58 16.12
C GLY A 120 18.00 2.24 17.25
N ALA A 121 18.64 1.43 18.09
CA ALA A 121 19.40 1.91 19.24
C ALA A 121 20.64 2.74 18.83
N ASP A 122 21.21 2.43 17.67
CA ASP A 122 22.33 3.16 17.05
C ASP A 122 21.88 4.37 16.21
N GLY A 123 20.57 4.70 16.23
CA GLY A 123 19.96 5.77 15.45
C GLY A 123 19.72 5.43 13.98
N ARG A 124 20.14 4.26 13.49
CA ARG A 124 19.92 3.86 12.09
C ARG A 124 18.48 3.38 11.88
N PRO A 125 17.88 3.62 10.70
CA PRO A 125 16.55 3.11 10.42
C PRO A 125 16.51 1.58 10.40
N GLU A 126 15.56 0.99 11.12
CA GLU A 126 15.30 -0.45 11.17
C GLU A 126 13.87 -0.76 10.73
N ILE A 127 13.71 -1.88 10.02
CA ILE A 127 12.40 -2.42 9.64
C ILE A 127 11.75 -3.11 10.84
N TYR A 128 10.51 -2.73 11.15
CA TYR A 128 9.65 -3.36 12.16
C TYR A 128 8.69 -4.35 11.52
N ALA A 129 8.15 -4.01 10.35
CA ALA A 129 7.30 -4.87 9.55
C ALA A 129 7.46 -4.53 8.07
N GLN A 130 7.24 -5.50 7.20
CA GLN A 130 7.34 -5.36 5.75
C GLN A 130 6.14 -6.02 5.09
N GLY A 131 5.42 -5.26 4.28
CA GLY A 131 4.26 -5.71 3.54
C GLY A 131 4.46 -5.62 2.04
N PHE A 132 3.84 -6.55 1.32
CA PHE A 132 3.77 -6.56 -0.14
C PHE A 132 2.31 -6.61 -0.56
N ILE A 133 1.97 -5.80 -1.56
CA ILE A 133 0.60 -5.55 -1.97
C ILE A 133 0.52 -5.75 -3.47
N ARG A 134 -0.47 -6.52 -3.90
CA ARG A 134 -0.87 -6.67 -5.31
C ARG A 134 -2.21 -5.99 -5.51
N ALA A 135 -2.25 -4.95 -6.34
CA ALA A 135 -3.43 -4.14 -6.57
C ALA A 135 -3.81 -4.09 -8.05
N ARG A 136 -5.10 -3.95 -8.32
CA ARG A 136 -5.67 -3.75 -9.67
C ARG A 136 -6.41 -2.43 -9.72
N PHE A 137 -6.54 -1.86 -10.91
CA PHE A 137 -7.37 -0.70 -11.14
C PHE A 137 -8.68 -1.14 -11.81
N LEU A 138 -9.80 -0.64 -11.29
CA LEU A 138 -11.14 -0.90 -11.80
C LEU A 138 -11.78 0.41 -12.26
N ARG A 139 -12.70 0.31 -13.22
CA ARG A 139 -13.54 1.43 -13.65
C ARG A 139 -14.81 1.49 -12.81
N LYS A 140 -15.29 2.69 -12.48
CA LYS A 140 -16.59 2.85 -11.81
C LYS A 140 -17.76 2.31 -12.63
N ALA A 141 -17.67 2.40 -13.96
CA ALA A 141 -18.65 1.82 -14.88
C ALA A 141 -18.62 0.27 -14.93
N GLY A 142 -17.66 -0.36 -14.25
CA GLY A 142 -17.46 -1.80 -14.23
C GLY A 142 -16.28 -2.25 -15.10
N GLY A 143 -15.65 -3.35 -14.68
CA GLY A 143 -14.51 -3.95 -15.37
C GLY A 143 -13.13 -3.48 -14.86
N THR A 144 -12.10 -4.18 -15.30
CA THR A 144 -10.69 -3.91 -15.00
C THR A 144 -10.09 -2.92 -15.99
N VAL A 145 -9.15 -2.10 -15.55
CA VAL A 145 -8.31 -1.28 -16.42
C VAL A 145 -7.12 -2.13 -16.91
N PRO A 146 -6.89 -2.25 -18.23
CA PRO A 146 -5.72 -2.94 -18.77
C PRO A 146 -4.40 -2.30 -18.33
N MET A 147 -3.36 -3.11 -18.10
CA MET A 147 -2.08 -2.58 -17.62
C MET A 147 -1.39 -1.62 -18.61
N ALA A 148 -1.60 -1.81 -19.91
CA ALA A 148 -1.10 -0.87 -20.93
C ALA A 148 -1.62 0.57 -20.71
N GLU A 149 -2.90 0.71 -20.36
CA GLU A 149 -3.53 2.01 -20.09
C GLU A 149 -3.05 2.61 -18.75
N VAL A 150 -2.76 1.75 -17.78
CA VAL A 150 -2.15 2.13 -16.49
C VAL A 150 -0.72 2.66 -16.72
N ALA A 151 0.09 1.96 -17.51
CA ALA A 151 1.45 2.36 -17.85
C ALA A 151 1.49 3.68 -18.63
N GLU A 152 0.56 3.87 -19.57
CA GLU A 152 0.38 5.15 -20.29
C GLU A 152 -0.01 6.28 -19.32
N ALA A 153 -0.86 6.00 -18.33
CA ALA A 153 -1.32 6.99 -17.36
C ALA A 153 -0.25 7.43 -16.36
N PHE A 154 0.55 6.48 -15.88
CA PHE A 154 1.43 6.68 -14.71
C PHE A 154 2.92 6.71 -15.07
N GLY A 155 3.25 6.48 -16.35
CA GLY A 155 4.62 6.42 -16.87
C GLY A 155 5.19 5.01 -16.85
N ALA A 156 6.19 4.78 -17.72
CA ALA A 156 6.87 3.49 -17.82
C ALA A 156 7.58 3.12 -16.51
N VAL A 157 7.57 1.83 -16.16
CA VAL A 157 8.43 1.30 -15.09
C VAL A 157 9.89 1.57 -15.47
N PRO A 158 10.71 2.09 -14.54
CA PRO A 158 12.15 2.21 -14.75
C PRO A 158 12.70 0.85 -15.18
N THR A 159 13.52 0.83 -16.24
CA THR A 159 14.04 -0.41 -16.85
C THR A 159 14.81 -1.32 -15.87
N ASP A 160 15.28 -0.77 -14.75
CA ASP A 160 16.03 -1.49 -13.72
C ASP A 160 15.14 -2.11 -12.62
N ASP A 161 13.86 -1.73 -12.57
CA ASP A 161 12.89 -2.25 -11.59
C ASP A 161 12.21 -3.51 -12.13
N VAL A 162 12.98 -4.61 -12.16
CA VAL A 162 12.43 -5.95 -12.43
C VAL A 162 11.73 -6.46 -11.18
N LEU A 163 10.44 -6.82 -11.32
CA LEU A 163 9.68 -7.43 -10.25
C LEU A 163 10.39 -8.71 -9.77
N PRO A 164 10.70 -8.86 -8.47
CA PRO A 164 11.36 -10.07 -7.98
C PRO A 164 10.52 -11.32 -8.28
N GLU A 165 11.15 -12.37 -8.78
CA GLU A 165 10.47 -13.62 -9.20
C GLU A 165 9.54 -14.19 -8.11
N TRP A 166 9.97 -14.14 -6.85
CA TRP A 166 9.18 -14.65 -5.74
C TRP A 166 7.88 -13.85 -5.51
N ILE A 167 7.86 -12.55 -5.83
CA ILE A 167 6.66 -11.70 -5.72
C ILE A 167 5.66 -12.08 -6.80
N GLU A 168 6.15 -12.31 -8.02
CA GLU A 168 5.31 -12.76 -9.12
C GLU A 168 4.68 -14.11 -8.79
N ARG A 169 5.50 -15.08 -8.37
CA ARG A 169 5.04 -16.41 -7.92
C ARG A 169 4.03 -16.31 -6.78
N TRP A 170 4.32 -15.52 -5.75
CA TRP A 170 3.38 -15.28 -4.64
C TRP A 170 2.02 -14.78 -5.15
N GLY A 171 2.01 -13.82 -6.08
CA GLY A 171 0.79 -13.27 -6.65
C GLY A 171 -0.04 -14.30 -7.43
N GLN A 172 0.60 -15.33 -7.99
CA GLN A 172 -0.06 -16.45 -8.67
C GLN A 172 -0.59 -17.48 -7.66
N ASP A 173 0.24 -17.87 -6.68
CA ASP A 173 -0.05 -18.92 -5.70
C ASP A 173 -1.26 -18.59 -4.80
N VAL A 174 -1.46 -17.30 -4.47
CA VAL A 174 -2.56 -16.86 -3.57
C VAL A 174 -3.81 -16.43 -4.32
N ALA A 175 -3.87 -16.59 -5.65
CA ALA A 175 -4.98 -16.13 -6.45
C ALA A 175 -6.25 -16.97 -6.20
N LEU A 176 -7.34 -16.30 -5.83
CA LEU A 176 -8.66 -16.92 -5.77
C LEU A 176 -9.34 -16.93 -7.15
N PRO A 177 -10.34 -17.81 -7.36
CA PRO A 177 -11.18 -17.76 -8.55
C PRO A 177 -11.74 -16.36 -8.80
N PRO A 178 -11.92 -15.95 -10.07
CA PRO A 178 -12.55 -14.67 -10.40
C PRO A 178 -13.93 -14.54 -9.75
N THR A 179 -14.38 -13.31 -9.45
CA THR A 179 -15.67 -13.05 -8.77
C THR A 179 -16.91 -13.66 -9.45
N ARG A 180 -16.83 -13.97 -10.76
CA ARG A 180 -17.91 -14.60 -11.52
C ARG A 180 -17.82 -16.13 -11.57
N ALA A 181 -16.72 -16.70 -11.10
CA ALA A 181 -16.53 -18.14 -11.01
C ALA A 181 -17.08 -18.66 -9.66
N GLU A 182 -17.41 -19.95 -9.61
CA GLU A 182 -17.79 -20.60 -8.37
C GLU A 182 -16.59 -20.68 -7.42
N ALA A 183 -16.81 -20.38 -6.14
CA ALA A 183 -15.82 -20.49 -5.07
C ALA A 183 -16.52 -20.96 -3.78
N PRO A 184 -16.93 -22.24 -3.70
CA PRO A 184 -17.74 -22.74 -2.60
C PRO A 184 -16.91 -22.82 -1.31
N SER A 185 -17.52 -22.44 -0.18
CA SER A 185 -16.91 -22.56 1.15
C SER A 185 -17.11 -23.97 1.69
N VAL A 186 -16.25 -24.89 1.27
CA VAL A 186 -16.24 -26.30 1.72
C VAL A 186 -15.02 -26.51 2.60
N TRP A 187 -15.22 -26.55 3.92
CA TRP A 187 -14.19 -26.85 4.91
C TRP A 187 -14.22 -28.33 5.27
#